data_AF-A0A183HDI2-F1
#
_entry.id   AF-A0A183HDI2-F1
#
_cell.length_a   1.000
_cell.length_b   1.000
_cell.length_c   1.000
_cell.angle_alpha   90.00
_cell.angle_beta   90.00
_cell.angle_gamma   90.00
#
_symmetry.space_group_name_H-M   'P 1'
#
loop_
_entity.id
_entity.type
_entity.pdbx_description
1 polymer ?
#
loop_
_entity_poly.entity_id
_entity_poly.type
_entity_poly.pdbx_seq_one_letter_code
_entity_poly.pdbx_strand_id
1 'polypeptide(L)'
;MILSFKKYIAGINPGCTGNFRLTVEAILKSLNDASGCTNDTSPSLYLSSLHLRSLYLGKVKGMIETFKTEVETKSQEQLADLFEQQLEKACANGCDKEISESILKLAALFVLMKEISNQKLDGRLLHILVFIPLKNFTASTMRLCVIAWNWILVTREEIQLQFLREMATCWTIASQDQLGIFQRDSEIVSPLSLQCCSAPKRSHIVPHNIWICFLVERVDIAKYSSREQLDILELMFVQTLPLNVGRLRVDVNSPLYISSDSSFNRVDLAHVTMTRNVEAIGLRCHLLNCVLSMIQRDSISFHISKNILRQRVYCAMLDYFSVAAQTPTQNSAQLKNDIRWLITFWNTLFSDVKYIKKEVFASIDNELNLESLQQILNGNYKSETTYNRADMQTRHALTTSGYNWVTLVAAQGRATLLQKNALSAG
;
A
#
# COMPACT_ATOMS: atom_id res chain seq x y z
N MET A 1 12.21 2.32 -14.48
CA MET A 1 13.02 3.18 -15.36
C MET A 1 13.65 4.36 -14.60
N ILE A 2 12.86 5.23 -13.95
CA ILE A 2 13.36 6.42 -13.19
C ILE A 2 14.34 6.06 -12.04
N LEU A 3 14.17 4.92 -11.37
CA LEU A 3 15.07 4.45 -10.30
C LEU A 3 16.47 4.08 -10.82
N SER A 4 16.54 3.36 -11.95
CA SER A 4 17.83 3.00 -12.60
C SER A 4 18.57 4.24 -13.12
N PHE A 5 17.84 5.25 -13.61
CA PHE A 5 18.43 6.52 -14.07
C PHE A 5 18.99 7.38 -12.93
N LYS A 6 18.39 7.35 -11.73
CA LYS A 6 18.94 8.08 -10.56
C LYS A 6 20.25 7.47 -10.03
N LYS A 7 20.44 6.16 -10.20
CA LYS A 7 21.68 5.45 -9.82
C LYS A 7 22.84 5.83 -10.74
N TYR A 8 22.56 6.11 -12.02
CA TYR A 8 23.57 6.50 -13.01
C TYR A 8 24.23 7.86 -12.70
N ILE A 9 23.49 8.86 -12.22
CA ILE A 9 24.04 10.20 -11.91
C ILE A 9 24.95 10.19 -10.68
N ALA A 10 24.67 9.37 -9.67
CA ALA A 10 25.50 9.29 -8.46
C ALA A 10 26.89 8.69 -8.71
N GLY A 11 27.09 8.00 -9.85
CA GLY A 11 28.38 7.45 -10.27
C GLY A 11 29.13 8.29 -11.30
N ILE A 12 28.64 9.48 -11.67
CA ILE A 12 29.32 10.32 -12.68
C ILE A 12 30.54 10.99 -12.06
N ASN A 13 31.71 10.50 -12.47
CA ASN A 13 32.98 11.20 -12.34
C ASN A 13 32.84 12.61 -12.98
N PRO A 14 33.17 13.72 -12.29
CA PRO A 14 32.89 15.09 -12.72
C PRO A 14 33.49 15.53 -14.07
N GLY A 15 34.27 14.67 -14.75
CA GLY A 15 34.83 14.91 -16.07
C GLY A 15 33.91 14.63 -17.28
N CYS A 16 32.69 14.09 -17.10
CA CYS A 16 31.80 13.70 -18.21
C CYS A 16 30.57 14.63 -18.34
N THR A 17 30.82 15.89 -18.72
CA THR A 17 29.81 16.97 -18.86
C THR A 17 28.73 16.69 -19.92
N GLY A 18 29.05 15.92 -20.97
CA GLY A 18 28.11 15.58 -22.05
C GLY A 18 26.96 14.67 -21.60
N ASN A 19 27.25 13.65 -20.78
CA ASN A 19 26.25 12.67 -20.34
C ASN A 19 25.28 13.27 -19.31
N PHE A 20 25.78 14.14 -18.44
CA PHE A 20 24.92 14.87 -17.49
C PHE A 20 23.97 15.82 -18.20
N ARG A 21 24.45 16.58 -19.20
CA ARG A 21 23.60 17.50 -19.99
C ARG A 21 22.49 16.77 -20.72
N LEU A 22 22.82 15.68 -21.44
CA LEU A 22 21.84 14.87 -22.15
C LEU A 22 20.81 14.23 -21.20
N THR A 23 21.24 13.85 -19.99
CA THR A 23 20.32 13.29 -18.97
C THR A 23 19.36 14.34 -18.45
N VAL A 24 19.83 15.57 -18.18
CA VAL A 24 18.97 16.68 -17.75
C VAL A 24 18.01 17.10 -18.87
N GLU A 25 18.48 17.16 -20.12
CA GLU A 25 17.66 17.47 -21.31
C GLU A 25 16.57 16.41 -21.54
N ALA A 26 16.88 15.11 -21.40
CA ALA A 26 15.89 14.04 -21.54
C ALA A 26 14.81 14.09 -20.45
N ILE A 27 15.19 14.44 -19.21
CA ILE A 27 14.24 14.62 -18.10
C ILE A 27 13.34 15.83 -18.35
N LEU A 28 13.89 16.97 -18.75
CA LEU A 28 13.10 18.16 -19.08
C LEU A 28 12.15 17.91 -20.26
N LYS A 29 12.59 17.14 -21.26
CA LYS A 29 11.78 16.79 -22.44
C LYS A 29 10.63 15.84 -22.10
N SER A 30 10.90 14.76 -21.35
CA SER A 30 9.87 13.81 -20.89
C SER A 30 8.79 14.44 -20.00
N LEU A 31 9.13 15.51 -19.26
CA LEU A 31 8.19 16.24 -18.42
C LEU A 31 7.35 17.26 -19.20
N ASN A 32 7.87 17.78 -20.33
CA ASN A 32 7.13 18.71 -21.19
C ASN A 32 6.11 17.98 -22.11
N ASP A 33 6.38 16.73 -22.49
CA ASP A 33 5.47 15.94 -23.35
C ASP A 33 4.25 15.39 -22.58
N ALA A 34 4.29 15.37 -21.23
CA ALA A 34 3.18 14.96 -20.37
C ALA A 34 2.25 16.14 -20.02
N SER A 35 1.76 16.88 -21.03
CA SER A 35 0.88 18.04 -20.84
C SER A 35 -0.58 17.69 -20.49
N GLY A 36 -0.81 16.56 -19.82
CA GLY A 36 -2.15 16.10 -19.45
C GLY A 36 -2.13 15.36 -18.13
N CYS A 37 -2.55 16.05 -17.06
CA CYS A 37 -2.77 15.51 -15.71
C CYS A 37 -1.52 15.20 -14.86
N THR A 38 -1.10 16.18 -14.05
CA THR A 38 -0.97 16.16 -12.58
C THR A 38 -0.02 17.29 -12.17
N ASN A 39 -0.45 18.18 -11.26
CA ASN A 39 0.30 19.37 -10.87
C ASN A 39 1.53 19.08 -9.97
N ASP A 40 1.97 17.83 -9.87
CA ASP A 40 2.87 17.38 -8.79
C ASP A 40 4.26 16.92 -9.25
N THR A 41 4.56 16.91 -10.57
CA THR A 41 5.90 16.56 -11.06
C THR A 41 6.55 17.75 -11.77
N SER A 42 6.86 18.79 -11.01
CA SER A 42 7.59 19.94 -11.51
C SER A 42 9.09 19.64 -11.60
N PRO A 43 9.80 20.09 -12.66
CA PRO A 43 11.27 20.03 -12.74
C PRO A 43 11.98 20.59 -11.50
N SER A 44 11.33 21.53 -10.80
CA SER A 44 11.83 22.11 -9.54
C SER A 44 11.91 21.11 -8.40
N LEU A 45 10.98 20.14 -8.29
CA LEU A 45 11.03 19.09 -7.25
C LEU A 45 12.21 18.13 -7.48
N TYR A 46 12.50 17.82 -8.75
CA TYR A 46 13.65 16.99 -9.09
C TYR A 46 14.98 17.70 -8.76
N LEU A 47 15.16 18.93 -9.24
CA LEU A 47 16.39 19.70 -9.01
C LEU A 47 16.61 20.01 -7.53
N SER A 48 15.56 20.38 -6.80
CA SER A 48 15.64 20.55 -5.34
C SER A 48 16.03 19.24 -4.64
N SER A 49 15.46 18.10 -5.04
CA SER A 49 15.85 16.80 -4.46
C SER A 49 17.32 16.46 -4.70
N LEU A 50 17.87 16.75 -5.89
CA LEU A 50 19.29 16.55 -6.20
C LEU A 50 20.18 17.48 -5.39
N HIS A 51 19.83 18.77 -5.31
CA HIS A 51 20.57 19.75 -4.53
C HIS A 51 20.63 19.35 -3.04
N LEU A 52 19.49 18.97 -2.46
CA LEU A 52 19.42 18.52 -1.06
C LEU A 52 20.33 17.31 -0.82
N ARG A 53 20.30 16.31 -1.70
CA ARG A 53 21.17 15.13 -1.59
C ARG A 53 22.64 15.53 -1.58
N SER A 54 23.08 16.34 -2.54
CA SER A 54 24.48 16.78 -2.63
C SER A 54 24.90 17.60 -1.41
N LEU A 55 24.04 18.51 -0.95
CA LEU A 55 24.32 19.38 0.19
C LEU A 55 24.49 18.58 1.48
N TYR A 56 23.52 17.73 1.81
CA TYR A 56 23.55 16.97 3.06
C TYR A 56 24.57 15.83 3.03
N LEU A 57 24.81 15.22 1.88
CA LEU A 57 25.91 14.26 1.71
C LEU A 57 27.27 14.93 1.99
N GLY A 58 27.49 16.14 1.47
CA GLY A 58 28.70 16.93 1.74
C GLY A 58 28.85 17.32 3.22
N LYS A 59 27.77 17.80 3.84
CA LYS A 59 27.75 18.16 5.27
C LYS A 59 28.10 16.96 6.16
N VAL A 60 27.46 15.81 5.95
CA VAL A 60 27.70 14.61 6.76
C VAL A 60 29.09 14.03 6.50
N LYS A 61 29.56 14.05 5.24
CA LYS A 61 30.94 13.64 4.92
C LYS A 61 31.97 14.51 5.66
N GLY A 62 31.77 15.83 5.69
CA GLY A 62 32.62 16.75 6.45
C GLY A 62 32.58 16.48 7.96
N MET A 63 31.40 16.21 8.52
CA MET A 63 31.27 15.83 9.93
C MET A 63 32.01 14.52 10.22
N ILE A 64 31.81 13.47 9.43
CA ILE A 64 32.52 12.20 9.59
C ILE A 64 34.04 12.43 9.57
N GLU A 65 34.55 13.26 8.66
CA GLU A 65 35.99 13.55 8.57
C GLU A 65 36.52 14.25 9.84
N THR A 66 35.78 15.18 10.42
CA THR A 66 36.17 15.81 11.69
C THR A 66 36.21 14.83 12.87
N PHE A 67 35.35 13.80 12.86
CA PHE A 67 35.30 12.79 13.92
C PHE A 67 36.26 11.60 13.71
N LYS A 68 36.71 11.35 12.47
CA LYS A 68 37.71 10.31 12.16
C LYS A 68 39.06 10.56 12.84
N THR A 69 39.37 11.81 13.17
CA THR A 69 40.59 12.19 13.89
C THR A 69 40.69 11.60 15.31
N GLU A 70 39.61 11.05 15.89
CA GLU A 70 39.57 10.65 17.31
C GLU A 70 39.22 9.17 17.61
N VAL A 71 38.84 8.32 16.63
CA VAL A 71 38.70 6.82 16.64
C VAL A 71 37.58 6.39 15.68
N GLU A 72 37.87 5.51 14.71
CA GLU A 72 37.06 5.27 13.50
C GLU A 72 35.68 4.60 13.71
N THR A 73 35.47 3.81 14.76
CA THR A 73 34.24 2.98 14.89
C THR A 73 33.22 3.52 15.90
N LYS A 74 33.66 4.15 17.00
CA LYS A 74 32.77 4.76 17.99
C LYS A 74 32.19 6.11 17.54
N SER A 75 32.91 6.82 16.69
CA SER A 75 32.52 8.14 16.17
C SER A 75 31.23 8.10 15.35
N GLN A 76 31.01 7.04 14.57
CA GLN A 76 29.83 6.90 13.72
C GLN A 76 28.56 6.54 14.50
N GLU A 77 28.70 5.70 15.53
CA GLU A 77 27.61 5.41 16.47
C GLU A 77 27.19 6.67 17.24
N GLN A 78 28.17 7.44 17.72
CA GLN A 78 27.93 8.72 18.39
C GLN A 78 27.25 9.75 17.47
N LEU A 79 27.62 9.78 16.18
CA LEU A 79 26.95 10.62 15.19
C LEU A 79 25.50 10.17 14.94
N ALA A 80 25.25 8.87 14.87
CA ALA A 80 23.91 8.33 14.75
C ALA A 80 23.05 8.70 15.98
N ASP A 81 23.59 8.55 17.19
CA ASP A 81 22.92 8.94 18.44
C ASP A 81 22.62 10.44 18.47
N LEU A 82 23.58 11.27 18.05
CA LEU A 82 23.42 12.72 17.98
C LEU A 82 22.32 13.12 16.99
N PHE A 83 22.27 12.51 15.80
CA PHE A 83 21.23 12.80 14.82
C PHE A 83 19.86 12.28 15.25
N GLU A 84 19.79 11.14 15.94
CA GLU A 84 18.55 10.65 16.53
C GLU A 84 18.02 11.61 17.60
N GLN A 85 18.87 12.07 18.52
CA GLN A 85 18.48 13.07 19.51
C GLN A 85 18.07 14.41 18.88
N GLN A 86 18.74 14.84 17.80
CA GLN A 86 18.35 16.04 17.06
C GLN A 86 16.99 15.86 16.39
N LEU A 87 16.70 14.67 15.85
CA LEU A 87 15.39 14.37 15.28
C LEU A 87 14.30 14.41 16.34
N GLU A 88 14.52 13.82 17.52
CA GLU A 88 13.54 13.81 18.61
C GLU A 88 13.26 15.20 19.15
N LYS A 89 14.30 16.02 19.34
CA LYS A 89 14.15 17.43 19.73
C LYS A 89 13.40 18.23 18.66
N ALA A 90 13.73 18.02 17.39
CA ALA A 90 13.06 18.70 16.29
C ALA A 90 11.57 18.32 16.19
N CYS A 91 11.24 17.04 16.42
CA CYS A 91 9.85 16.57 16.51
C CYS A 91 9.10 17.19 17.70
N ALA A 92 9.75 17.31 18.87
CA ALA A 92 9.15 17.96 20.04
C ALA A 92 8.92 19.47 19.82
N ASN A 93 9.81 20.14 19.10
CA ASN A 93 9.71 21.57 18.79
C ASN A 93 8.70 21.87 17.65
N GLY A 94 8.32 20.87 16.85
CA GLY A 94 7.43 21.05 15.69
C GLY A 94 8.02 21.90 14.55
N CYS A 95 9.34 22.09 14.51
CA CYS A 95 10.01 22.91 13.51
C CYS A 95 10.29 22.12 12.23
N ASP A 96 9.50 22.35 11.17
CA ASP A 96 9.62 21.65 9.88
C ASP A 96 11.05 21.72 9.29
N LYS A 97 11.77 22.84 9.50
CA LYS A 97 13.15 23.00 9.00
C LYS A 97 14.12 22.07 9.70
N GLU A 98 14.10 22.04 11.03
CA GLU A 98 14.98 21.17 11.82
C GLU A 98 14.70 19.69 11.55
N ILE A 99 13.42 19.32 11.41
CA ILE A 99 13.01 17.96 11.03
C ILE A 99 13.58 17.60 9.66
N SER A 100 13.46 18.51 8.68
CA SER A 100 14.01 18.27 7.34
C SER A 100 15.52 18.09 7.34
N GLU A 101 16.26 18.86 8.15
CA GLU A 101 17.70 18.71 8.25
C GLU A 101 18.09 17.38 8.88
N SER A 102 17.43 17.00 9.97
CA SER A 102 17.72 15.76 10.71
C SER A 102 17.45 14.53 9.85
N ILE A 103 16.33 14.48 9.12
CA ILE A 103 16.00 13.38 8.20
C ILE A 103 17.07 13.25 7.10
N LEU A 104 17.46 14.37 6.49
CA LEU A 104 18.43 14.36 5.39
C LEU A 104 19.85 14.03 5.87
N LYS A 105 20.25 14.47 7.07
CA LYS A 105 21.51 14.07 7.72
C LYS A 105 21.53 12.57 8.03
N LEU A 106 20.45 12.02 8.58
CA LEU A 106 20.33 10.57 8.83
C LEU A 106 20.38 9.75 7.54
N ALA A 107 19.68 10.18 6.49
CA ALA A 107 19.69 9.51 5.20
C ALA A 107 21.08 9.57 4.52
N ALA A 108 21.76 10.72 4.62
CA ALA A 108 23.12 10.89 4.13
C ALA A 108 24.12 10.01 4.88
N LEU A 109 24.00 9.94 6.22
CA LEU A 109 24.81 9.04 7.04
C LEU A 109 24.62 7.60 6.58
N PHE A 110 23.38 7.13 6.49
CA PHE A 110 23.06 5.77 6.05
C PHE A 110 23.63 5.43 4.65
N VAL A 111 23.63 6.39 3.72
CA VAL A 111 24.23 6.22 2.40
C VAL A 111 25.76 6.10 2.46
N LEU A 112 26.42 6.93 3.27
CA LEU A 112 27.87 6.92 3.45
C LEU A 112 28.37 5.69 4.22
N MET A 113 27.56 5.13 5.11
CA MET A 113 27.91 3.92 5.88
C MET A 113 28.06 2.67 5.01
N LYS A 114 27.67 2.70 3.72
CA LYS A 114 27.84 1.56 2.79
C LYS A 114 29.28 1.02 2.74
N GLU A 115 30.27 1.86 2.98
CA GLU A 115 31.69 1.47 2.90
C GLU A 115 32.21 0.75 4.16
N ILE A 116 31.50 0.81 5.29
CA ILE A 116 32.01 0.37 6.60
C ILE A 116 31.00 -0.63 7.20
N SER A 117 31.36 -1.91 7.16
CA SER A 117 30.47 -3.04 7.47
C SER A 117 30.12 -3.14 8.96
N ASN A 118 29.09 -2.40 9.40
CA ASN A 118 28.41 -2.60 10.69
C ASN A 118 26.91 -2.88 10.45
N GLN A 119 26.57 -4.16 10.22
CA GLN A 119 25.21 -4.61 9.88
C GLN A 119 24.16 -4.24 10.95
N LYS A 120 24.57 -4.13 12.22
CA LYS A 120 23.71 -3.72 13.34
C LYS A 120 23.30 -2.24 13.27
N LEU A 121 24.23 -1.37 12.91
CA LEU A 121 23.97 0.07 12.79
C LEU A 121 23.14 0.38 11.55
N ASP A 122 23.40 -0.31 10.45
CA ASP A 122 22.57 -0.25 9.25
C ASP A 122 21.11 -0.56 9.56
N GLY A 123 20.85 -1.64 10.32
CA GLY A 123 19.49 -1.99 10.74
C GLY A 123 18.83 -0.91 11.60
N ARG A 124 19.55 -0.38 12.59
CA ARG A 124 19.05 0.68 13.49
C ARG A 124 18.74 1.98 12.73
N LEU A 125 19.66 2.45 11.88
CA LEU A 125 19.48 3.67 11.09
C LEU A 125 18.31 3.53 10.10
N LEU A 126 18.21 2.37 9.44
CA LEU A 126 17.09 2.08 8.56
C LEU A 126 15.76 2.10 9.31
N HIS A 127 15.70 1.46 10.48
CA HIS A 127 14.51 1.47 11.33
C HIS A 127 14.10 2.90 11.71
N ILE A 128 15.02 3.72 12.21
CA ILE A 128 14.75 5.12 12.56
C ILE A 128 14.18 5.88 11.35
N LEU A 129 14.82 5.74 10.17
CA LEU A 129 14.42 6.43 8.94
C LEU A 129 13.05 6.00 8.40
N VAL A 130 12.67 4.75 8.59
CA VAL A 130 11.38 4.22 8.16
C VAL A 130 10.25 4.60 9.14
N PHE A 131 10.56 4.71 10.43
CA PHE A 131 9.59 4.99 11.50
C PHE A 131 9.34 6.49 11.76
N ILE A 132 10.02 7.38 11.06
CA ILE A 132 9.82 8.85 11.18
C ILE A 132 8.35 9.29 11.02
N PRO A 133 7.56 8.75 10.07
CA PRO A 133 6.15 9.13 9.92
C PRO A 133 5.30 8.88 11.18
N LEU A 134 5.66 7.92 12.02
CA LEU A 134 4.98 7.65 13.29
C LEU A 134 5.31 8.69 14.36
N LYS A 135 6.54 9.24 14.36
CA LYS A 135 6.95 10.31 15.29
C LYS A 135 6.31 11.66 14.93
N ASN A 136 6.20 11.99 13.65
CA ASN A 136 5.58 13.23 13.19
C ASN A 136 4.73 13.03 11.93
N PHE A 137 3.40 12.94 12.11
CA PHE A 137 2.46 12.62 11.04
C PHE A 137 1.97 13.86 10.28
N THR A 138 2.85 14.50 9.51
CA THR A 138 2.53 15.68 8.68
C THR A 138 2.83 15.45 7.20
N ALA A 139 2.20 16.25 6.32
CA ALA A 139 2.39 16.14 4.87
C ALA A 139 3.81 16.56 4.42
N SER A 140 4.44 17.51 5.11
CA SER A 140 5.84 17.93 4.88
C SER A 140 6.80 16.79 5.19
N THR A 141 6.69 16.23 6.40
CA THR A 141 7.53 15.12 6.87
C THR A 141 7.39 13.89 5.98
N MET A 142 6.16 13.52 5.59
CA MET A 142 5.94 12.37 4.72
C MET A 142 6.59 12.54 3.33
N ARG A 143 6.52 13.74 2.73
CA ARG A 143 7.22 14.02 1.46
C ARG A 143 8.74 13.86 1.61
N LEU A 144 9.31 14.35 2.71
CA LEU A 144 10.74 14.21 3.00
C LEU A 144 11.13 12.74 3.20
N CYS A 145 10.31 11.96 3.91
CA CYS A 145 10.50 10.52 4.07
C CYS A 145 10.52 9.81 2.71
N VAL A 146 9.56 10.09 1.82
CA VAL A 146 9.54 9.51 0.47
C VAL A 146 10.78 9.91 -0.34
N ILE A 147 11.26 11.15 -0.24
CA ILE A 147 12.50 11.58 -0.90
C ILE A 147 13.72 10.82 -0.35
N ALA A 148 13.80 10.65 0.97
CA ALA A 148 14.87 9.92 1.65
C ALA A 148 14.84 8.43 1.33
N TRP A 149 13.68 7.77 1.43
CA TRP A 149 13.50 6.36 1.07
C TRP A 149 13.85 6.11 -0.40
N ASN A 150 13.40 6.98 -1.31
CA ASN A 150 13.77 6.89 -2.71
C ASN A 150 15.28 7.07 -2.93
N TRP A 151 15.95 7.94 -2.16
CA TRP A 151 17.40 8.10 -2.25
C TRP A 151 18.14 6.84 -1.79
N ILE A 152 17.71 6.28 -0.65
CA ILE A 152 18.27 5.08 -0.05
C ILE A 152 18.14 3.87 -0.99
N LEU A 153 16.93 3.65 -1.53
CA LEU A 153 16.62 2.51 -2.41
C LEU A 153 17.28 2.58 -3.78
N VAL A 154 17.61 3.78 -4.26
CA VAL A 154 18.42 3.97 -5.48
C VAL A 154 19.89 3.61 -5.23
N THR A 155 20.39 3.89 -4.03
CA THR A 155 21.83 3.80 -3.72
C THR A 155 22.24 2.40 -3.26
N ARG A 156 21.36 1.71 -2.54
CA ARG A 156 21.57 0.35 -2.01
C ARG A 156 20.41 -0.54 -2.46
N GLU A 157 20.67 -1.46 -3.38
CA GLU A 157 19.66 -2.43 -3.85
C GLU A 157 19.50 -3.63 -2.89
N GLU A 158 20.56 -4.00 -2.19
CA GLU A 158 20.61 -5.12 -1.25
C GLU A 158 19.63 -4.97 -0.08
N ILE A 159 19.35 -3.73 0.34
CA ILE A 159 18.47 -3.43 1.47
C ILE A 159 16.99 -3.36 1.09
N GLN A 160 16.63 -3.51 -0.19
CA GLN A 160 15.24 -3.31 -0.64
C GLN A 160 14.27 -4.21 0.13
N LEU A 161 14.64 -5.46 0.35
CA LEU A 161 13.82 -6.42 1.10
C LEU A 161 13.70 -6.03 2.58
N GLN A 162 14.82 -5.64 3.22
CA GLN A 162 14.82 -5.20 4.61
C GLN A 162 14.00 -3.91 4.80
N PHE A 163 14.14 -2.96 3.88
CA PHE A 163 13.34 -1.74 3.86
C PHE A 163 11.85 -2.04 3.74
N LEU A 164 11.45 -2.95 2.82
CA LEU A 164 10.04 -3.29 2.66
C LEU A 164 9.46 -3.96 3.92
N ARG A 165 10.24 -4.78 4.63
CA ARG A 165 9.83 -5.38 5.91
C ARG A 165 9.59 -4.32 6.98
N GLU A 166 10.55 -3.41 7.19
CA GLU A 166 10.42 -2.31 8.15
C GLU A 166 9.29 -1.34 7.78
N MET A 167 9.09 -1.10 6.49
CA MET A 167 8.03 -0.21 6.02
C MET A 167 6.65 -0.85 6.18
N ALA A 168 6.55 -2.17 5.97
CA ALA A 168 5.35 -2.93 6.26
C ALA A 168 5.00 -2.94 7.76
N THR A 169 5.99 -3.12 8.65
CA THR A 169 5.74 -3.04 10.10
C THR A 169 5.32 -1.63 10.51
N CYS A 170 5.98 -0.60 9.99
CA CYS A 170 5.62 0.81 10.22
C CYS A 170 4.18 1.12 9.75
N TRP A 171 3.78 0.63 8.58
CA TRP A 171 2.41 0.77 8.07
C TRP A 171 1.38 0.04 8.94
N THR A 172 1.68 -1.20 9.36
CA THR A 172 0.80 -1.96 10.25
C THR A 172 0.62 -1.25 11.60
N ILE A 173 1.69 -0.72 12.20
CA ILE A 173 1.61 0.06 13.43
C ILE A 173 0.80 1.35 13.21
N ALA A 174 1.03 2.08 12.10
CA ALA A 174 0.24 3.27 11.76
C ALA A 174 -1.27 2.97 11.66
N SER A 175 -1.62 1.78 11.18
CA SER A 175 -3.01 1.32 11.09
C SER A 175 -3.61 0.97 12.46
N GLN A 176 -2.80 0.39 13.36
CA GLN A 176 -3.19 0.07 14.74
C GLN A 176 -3.38 1.33 15.58
N ASP A 177 -2.51 2.32 15.39
CA ASP A 177 -2.57 3.65 16.02
C ASP A 177 -3.67 4.55 15.44
N GLN A 178 -4.45 4.06 14.46
CA GLN A 178 -5.60 4.75 13.87
C GLN A 178 -5.23 6.12 13.27
N LEU A 179 -4.10 6.18 12.57
CA LEU A 179 -3.65 7.41 11.92
C LEU A 179 -4.35 7.61 10.57
N GLY A 180 -4.66 8.86 10.24
CA GLY A 180 -5.19 9.31 8.94
C GLY A 180 -6.34 8.48 8.37
N ILE A 181 -6.08 7.59 7.40
CA ILE A 181 -7.14 6.78 6.77
C ILE A 181 -7.72 5.72 7.74
N PHE A 182 -6.97 5.34 8.76
CA PHE A 182 -7.40 4.39 9.79
C PHE A 182 -8.01 5.09 11.01
N GLN A 183 -8.18 6.41 10.96
CA GLN A 183 -8.78 7.18 12.04
C GLN A 183 -10.24 6.80 12.25
N ARG A 184 -10.65 6.67 13.51
CA ARG A 184 -12.06 6.47 13.87
C ARG A 184 -12.87 7.70 13.50
N ASP A 185 -14.00 7.46 12.83
CA ASP A 185 -14.95 8.50 12.47
C ASP A 185 -15.49 9.17 13.74
N SER A 186 -15.47 10.51 13.76
CA SER A 186 -16.12 11.28 14.83
C SER A 186 -17.63 11.06 14.76
N GLU A 187 -18.31 11.13 15.91
CA GLU A 187 -19.76 11.04 15.91
C GLU A 187 -20.36 12.20 15.12
N ILE A 188 -21.08 11.88 14.04
CA ILE A 188 -21.80 12.88 13.26
C ILE A 188 -23.02 13.25 14.09
N VAL A 189 -22.92 14.39 14.76
CA VAL A 189 -24.05 14.98 15.48
C VAL A 189 -25.06 15.49 14.45
N SER A 190 -26.33 15.09 14.59
CA SER A 190 -27.37 15.53 13.67
C SER A 190 -27.50 17.06 13.72
N PRO A 191 -27.55 17.74 12.56
CA PRO A 191 -27.78 19.19 12.52
C PRO A 191 -29.16 19.58 13.08
N LEU A 192 -30.06 18.61 13.24
CA LEU A 192 -31.38 18.77 13.87
C LEU A 192 -31.33 18.69 15.41
N SER A 193 -30.18 18.34 15.99
CA SER A 193 -30.00 18.34 17.44
C SER A 193 -29.61 19.74 17.94
N LEU A 194 -30.24 20.18 19.05
CA LEU A 194 -29.98 21.50 19.66
C LEU A 194 -28.54 21.66 20.19
N GLN A 195 -27.76 20.58 20.27
CA GLN A 195 -26.41 20.54 20.82
C GLN A 195 -25.38 20.16 19.74
N CYS A 196 -25.10 21.05 18.78
CA CYS A 196 -23.73 21.35 18.29
C CYS A 196 -23.73 22.10 16.95
N CYS A 197 -22.91 23.16 16.91
CA CYS A 197 -22.54 23.95 15.73
C CYS A 197 -21.11 23.65 15.24
N SER A 198 -20.53 22.49 15.57
CA SER A 198 -19.15 22.16 15.19
C SER A 198 -19.09 21.45 13.83
N ALA A 199 -18.25 21.97 12.94
CA ALA A 199 -17.94 21.29 11.69
C ALA A 199 -17.26 19.94 11.98
N PRO A 200 -17.55 18.88 11.20
CA PRO A 200 -16.89 17.60 11.37
C PRO A 200 -15.37 17.75 11.26
N LYS A 201 -14.62 17.07 12.14
CA LYS A 201 -13.17 17.14 12.16
C LYS A 201 -12.62 16.56 10.85
N ARG A 202 -11.85 17.36 10.10
CA ARG A 202 -11.18 16.90 8.88
C ARG A 202 -10.18 15.79 9.22
N SER A 203 -10.24 14.68 8.49
CA SER A 203 -9.32 13.57 8.65
C SER A 203 -7.97 13.94 8.03
N HIS A 204 -6.87 13.63 8.72
CA HIS A 204 -5.52 13.91 8.24
C HIS A 204 -5.10 12.87 7.18
N ILE A 205 -5.72 12.92 6.01
CA ILE A 205 -5.53 11.92 4.93
C ILE A 205 -4.30 12.20 4.05
N VAL A 206 -3.82 13.45 4.01
CA VAL A 206 -2.77 13.89 3.08
C VAL A 206 -1.46 13.09 3.23
N PRO A 207 -0.94 12.78 4.44
CA PRO A 207 0.28 11.99 4.55
C PRO A 207 0.07 10.55 4.06
N HIS A 208 -1.08 9.92 4.35
CA HIS A 208 -1.41 8.60 3.79
C HIS A 208 -1.54 8.64 2.26
N ASN A 209 -2.03 9.74 1.67
CA ASN A 209 -2.06 9.89 0.22
C ASN A 209 -0.66 9.81 -0.40
N ILE A 210 0.30 10.55 0.16
CA ILE A 210 1.70 10.51 -0.30
C ILE A 210 2.30 9.11 -0.11
N TRP A 211 2.03 8.46 1.04
CA TRP A 211 2.50 7.11 1.31
C TRP A 211 1.90 6.08 0.35
N ILE A 212 0.61 6.15 0.07
CA ILE A 212 -0.07 5.21 -0.83
C ILE A 212 0.44 5.37 -2.27
N CYS A 213 0.68 6.60 -2.74
CA CYS A 213 1.32 6.81 -4.04
C CYS A 213 2.70 6.10 -4.11
N PHE A 214 3.51 6.24 -3.06
CA PHE A 214 4.79 5.52 -2.97
C PHE A 214 4.60 4.00 -2.91
N LEU A 215 3.64 3.49 -2.14
CA LEU A 215 3.32 2.07 -2.05
C LEU A 215 2.90 1.49 -3.41
N VAL A 216 2.08 2.22 -4.17
CA VAL A 216 1.62 1.80 -5.51
C VAL A 216 2.82 1.64 -6.45
N GLU A 217 3.73 2.62 -6.48
CA GLU A 217 4.97 2.50 -7.25
C GLU A 217 5.79 1.28 -6.83
N ARG A 218 5.86 0.99 -5.52
CA ARG A 218 6.61 -0.16 -4.99
C ARG A 218 5.97 -1.49 -5.33
N VAL A 219 4.65 -1.60 -5.25
CA VAL A 219 3.88 -2.77 -5.71
C VAL A 219 4.11 -2.98 -7.21
N ASP A 220 4.07 -1.92 -8.01
CA ASP A 220 4.29 -2.03 -9.45
C ASP A 220 5.72 -2.45 -9.81
N ILE A 221 6.73 -2.04 -9.04
CA ILE A 221 8.11 -2.53 -9.20
C ILE A 221 8.22 -3.99 -8.75
N ALA A 222 7.68 -4.32 -7.58
CA ALA A 222 7.73 -5.66 -6.99
C ALA A 222 7.12 -6.72 -7.91
N LYS A 223 6.04 -6.36 -8.64
CA LYS A 223 5.40 -7.21 -9.66
C LYS A 223 6.37 -7.77 -10.71
N TYR A 224 7.46 -7.07 -10.99
CA TYR A 224 8.44 -7.50 -12.00
C TYR A 224 9.83 -7.79 -11.42
N SER A 225 10.10 -7.42 -10.16
CA SER A 225 11.44 -7.58 -9.57
C SER A 225 11.59 -8.90 -8.81
N SER A 226 10.67 -9.19 -7.87
CA SER A 226 10.86 -10.28 -6.90
C SER A 226 9.54 -10.68 -6.25
N ARG A 227 9.33 -11.99 -6.14
CA ARG A 227 8.18 -12.59 -5.46
C ARG A 227 8.19 -12.31 -3.96
N GLU A 228 9.37 -12.36 -3.32
CA GLU A 228 9.49 -12.12 -1.88
C GLU A 228 9.04 -10.70 -1.49
N GLN A 229 9.25 -9.71 -2.37
CA GLN A 229 8.77 -8.35 -2.16
C GLN A 229 7.24 -8.29 -2.20
N LEU A 230 6.61 -9.04 -3.11
CA LEU A 230 5.15 -9.16 -3.17
C LEU A 230 4.58 -9.86 -1.94
N ASP A 231 5.21 -10.93 -1.46
CA ASP A 231 4.72 -11.67 -0.29
C ASP A 231 4.73 -10.81 0.98
N ILE A 232 5.75 -9.94 1.16
CA ILE A 232 5.79 -8.96 2.26
C ILE A 232 4.63 -7.96 2.15
N LEU A 233 4.39 -7.43 0.96
CA LEU A 233 3.32 -6.46 0.72
C LEU A 233 1.93 -7.12 0.87
N GLU A 234 1.76 -8.34 0.39
CA GLU A 234 0.56 -9.16 0.57
C GLU A 234 0.25 -9.37 2.05
N LEU A 235 1.24 -9.78 2.85
CA LEU A 235 1.07 -9.94 4.29
C LEU A 235 0.70 -8.61 4.98
N MET A 236 1.34 -7.50 4.60
CA MET A 236 1.02 -6.16 5.10
C MET A 236 -0.44 -5.78 4.81
N PHE A 237 -0.92 -6.00 3.59
CA PHE A 237 -2.31 -5.69 3.23
C PHE A 237 -3.32 -6.60 3.94
N VAL A 238 -3.01 -7.89 4.14
CA VAL A 238 -3.87 -8.82 4.90
C VAL A 238 -4.03 -8.33 6.34
N GLN A 239 -2.96 -7.81 6.96
CA GLN A 239 -2.97 -7.31 8.33
C GLN A 239 -3.70 -5.96 8.48
N THR A 240 -3.71 -5.12 7.45
CA THR A 240 -4.21 -3.74 7.54
C THR A 240 -5.60 -3.52 6.96
N LEU A 241 -6.06 -4.35 6.00
CA LEU A 241 -7.39 -4.16 5.42
C LEU A 241 -8.50 -4.74 6.32
N PRO A 242 -9.60 -4.00 6.54
CA PRO A 242 -10.73 -4.48 7.35
C PRO A 242 -11.43 -5.66 6.67
N LEU A 243 -11.84 -6.64 7.48
CA LEU A 243 -12.75 -7.72 7.05
C LEU A 243 -14.20 -7.46 7.50
N ASN A 244 -14.39 -6.66 8.54
CA ASN A 244 -15.70 -6.38 9.12
C ASN A 244 -16.41 -5.27 8.34
N VAL A 245 -17.70 -5.49 8.04
CA VAL A 245 -18.56 -4.52 7.36
C VAL A 245 -19.49 -3.88 8.37
N GLY A 246 -19.45 -2.55 8.45
CA GLY A 246 -20.34 -1.77 9.31
C GLY A 246 -19.80 -1.53 10.72
N ARG A 247 -20.56 -0.77 11.50
CA ARG A 247 -20.23 -0.51 12.90
C ARG A 247 -20.49 -1.80 13.68
N LEU A 248 -19.44 -2.51 14.08
CA LEU A 248 -19.57 -3.47 15.17
C LEU A 248 -19.99 -2.66 16.40
N ARG A 249 -21.27 -2.70 16.73
CA ARG A 249 -21.74 -2.16 18.00
C ARG A 249 -21.11 -3.02 19.08
N VAL A 250 -20.01 -2.57 19.64
CA VAL A 250 -19.57 -3.01 20.97
C VAL A 250 -20.54 -2.37 21.95
N ASP A 251 -21.78 -2.84 21.94
CA ASP A 251 -22.76 -2.48 22.95
C ASP A 251 -22.32 -3.22 24.21
N VAL A 252 -21.78 -2.46 25.16
CA VAL A 252 -21.31 -2.94 26.49
C VAL A 252 -22.43 -3.68 27.27
N ASN A 253 -23.68 -3.65 26.78
CA ASN A 253 -24.85 -4.24 27.42
C ASN A 253 -25.65 -5.22 26.53
N SER A 254 -25.10 -5.75 25.43
CA SER A 254 -25.83 -6.77 24.63
C SER A 254 -25.67 -8.17 25.26
N PRO A 255 -26.75 -8.93 25.55
CA PRO A 255 -26.69 -10.24 26.20
C PRO A 255 -26.17 -11.38 25.31
N LEU A 256 -25.69 -11.09 24.09
CA LEU A 256 -24.98 -12.07 23.25
C LEU A 256 -23.49 -12.08 23.59
N TYR A 257 -23.19 -12.25 24.88
CA TYR A 257 -21.89 -12.70 25.36
C TYR A 257 -21.79 -14.20 25.05
N ILE A 258 -21.28 -14.55 23.88
CA ILE A 258 -20.60 -15.85 23.79
C ILE A 258 -19.28 -15.61 24.49
N SER A 259 -19.21 -16.15 25.71
CA SER A 259 -18.04 -16.27 26.56
C SER A 259 -16.75 -16.30 25.75
N SER A 260 -15.91 -15.30 25.98
CA SER A 260 -14.47 -15.43 25.80
C SER A 260 -14.00 -16.60 26.66
N ASP A 261 -13.91 -17.79 26.06
CA ASP A 261 -13.16 -18.88 26.63
C ASP A 261 -11.71 -18.43 26.71
N SER A 262 -11.26 -18.22 27.94
CA SER A 262 -9.97 -17.67 28.35
C SER A 262 -8.83 -18.70 28.19
N SER A 263 -8.83 -19.46 27.09
CA SER A 263 -7.85 -20.53 26.83
C SER A 263 -7.29 -20.56 25.40
N PHE A 264 -7.75 -19.71 24.48
CA PHE A 264 -7.06 -19.47 23.20
C PHE A 264 -6.25 -18.17 23.24
N ASN A 265 -4.94 -18.32 23.25
CA ASN A 265 -3.94 -17.26 23.34
C ASN A 265 -4.19 -16.09 22.36
N ARG A 266 -4.49 -14.92 22.92
CA ARG A 266 -3.80 -13.64 22.66
C ARG A 266 -3.48 -13.30 21.18
N VAL A 267 -4.50 -13.30 20.32
CA VAL A 267 -4.51 -12.50 19.09
C VAL A 267 -5.74 -11.60 19.15
N ASP A 268 -5.69 -10.59 20.01
CA ASP A 268 -6.57 -9.42 19.86
C ASP A 268 -6.17 -8.76 18.53
N LEU A 269 -6.79 -9.20 17.45
CA LEU A 269 -6.75 -8.52 16.17
C LEU A 269 -7.56 -7.24 16.36
N ALA A 270 -6.95 -6.24 16.99
CA ALA A 270 -7.48 -4.88 17.08
C ALA A 270 -8.09 -4.55 15.72
N HIS A 271 -9.42 -4.44 15.67
CA HIS A 271 -10.12 -4.33 14.41
C HIS A 271 -9.66 -3.05 13.72
N VAL A 272 -8.76 -3.18 12.73
CA VAL A 272 -8.35 -2.07 11.90
C VAL A 272 -9.58 -1.65 11.12
N THR A 273 -9.98 -0.39 11.28
CA THR A 273 -11.13 0.20 10.58
C THR A 273 -10.63 1.34 9.73
N MET A 274 -11.24 1.54 8.56
CA MET A 274 -10.93 2.68 7.69
C MET A 274 -12.03 3.71 7.84
N THR A 275 -11.66 4.99 7.88
CA THR A 275 -12.61 6.10 7.98
C THR A 275 -13.66 6.03 6.87
N ARG A 276 -14.91 6.34 7.23
CA ARG A 276 -16.05 6.42 6.33
C ARG A 276 -16.32 7.85 5.86
N ASN A 277 -15.43 8.79 6.19
CA ASN A 277 -15.51 10.17 5.71
C ASN A 277 -15.40 10.21 4.18
N VAL A 278 -16.26 11.01 3.51
CA VAL A 278 -16.20 11.24 2.07
C VAL A 278 -14.85 11.76 1.61
N GLU A 279 -14.13 12.54 2.42
CA GLU A 279 -12.82 13.07 2.01
C GLU A 279 -11.78 11.97 1.75
N ALA A 280 -11.95 10.79 2.34
CA ALA A 280 -11.02 9.68 2.22
C ALA A 280 -11.38 8.70 1.08
N ILE A 281 -12.51 8.89 0.39
CA ILE A 281 -13.01 7.91 -0.58
C ILE A 281 -12.05 7.68 -1.75
N GLY A 282 -11.50 8.76 -2.33
CA GLY A 282 -10.53 8.63 -3.41
C GLY A 282 -9.29 7.86 -2.98
N LEU A 283 -8.81 8.14 -1.76
CA LEU A 283 -7.66 7.46 -1.19
C LEU A 283 -7.92 5.99 -0.88
N ARG A 284 -9.11 5.66 -0.34
CA ARG A 284 -9.57 4.28 -0.11
C ARG A 284 -9.61 3.53 -1.43
N CYS A 285 -10.26 4.09 -2.46
CA CYS A 285 -10.31 3.48 -3.79
C CYS A 285 -8.93 3.32 -4.43
N HIS A 286 -8.04 4.28 -4.24
CA HIS A 286 -6.66 4.18 -4.74
C HIS A 286 -5.89 3.02 -4.11
N LEU A 287 -5.94 2.89 -2.78
CA LEU A 287 -5.34 1.78 -2.04
C LEU A 287 -5.95 0.43 -2.45
N LEU A 288 -7.28 0.32 -2.45
CA LEU A 288 -7.98 -0.91 -2.81
C LEU A 288 -7.72 -1.31 -4.26
N ASN A 289 -7.63 -0.35 -5.18
CA ASN A 289 -7.27 -0.60 -6.57
C ASN A 289 -5.84 -1.16 -6.70
N CYS A 290 -4.90 -0.65 -5.91
CA CYS A 290 -3.52 -1.16 -5.87
C CYS A 290 -3.49 -2.65 -5.48
N VAL A 291 -4.18 -2.99 -4.38
CA VAL A 291 -4.26 -4.37 -3.86
C VAL A 291 -4.97 -5.30 -4.85
N LEU A 292 -6.09 -4.87 -5.42
CA LEU A 292 -6.82 -5.68 -6.40
C LEU A 292 -6.00 -5.93 -7.68
N SER A 293 -5.33 -4.90 -8.18
CA SER A 293 -4.45 -5.00 -9.35
C SER A 293 -3.22 -5.88 -9.10
N MET A 294 -2.77 -5.97 -7.83
CA MET A 294 -1.70 -6.89 -7.42
C MET A 294 -2.16 -8.35 -7.52
N ILE A 295 -3.37 -8.66 -7.07
CA ILE A 295 -3.93 -10.01 -7.06
C ILE A 295 -4.27 -10.50 -8.47
N GLN A 296 -4.94 -9.66 -9.26
CA GLN A 296 -5.44 -10.01 -10.61
C GLN A 296 -4.36 -10.48 -11.59
N ARG A 297 -3.15 -9.94 -11.48
CA ARG A 297 -2.10 -10.15 -12.47
C ARG A 297 -1.32 -11.46 -12.24
N ASP A 298 -1.43 -12.04 -11.06
CA ASP A 298 -0.71 -13.24 -10.68
C ASP A 298 -1.54 -14.50 -10.93
N SER A 299 -1.99 -14.69 -12.17
CA SER A 299 -2.98 -15.74 -12.51
C SER A 299 -2.45 -17.18 -12.49
N ILE A 300 -1.18 -17.39 -12.11
CA ILE A 300 -0.49 -18.68 -12.24
C ILE A 300 -0.43 -19.44 -10.91
N SER A 301 -0.51 -18.75 -9.77
CA SER A 301 -0.47 -19.38 -8.46
C SER A 301 -1.79 -19.26 -7.69
N PHE A 302 -2.38 -20.38 -7.30
CA PHE A 302 -3.52 -20.39 -6.39
C PHE A 302 -3.00 -20.21 -4.95
N HIS A 303 -3.37 -19.11 -4.30
CA HIS A 303 -3.00 -18.85 -2.90
C HIS A 303 -4.22 -18.44 -2.10
N ILE A 304 -4.40 -19.04 -0.92
CA ILE A 304 -5.47 -18.69 0.04
C ILE A 304 -5.45 -17.19 0.40
N SER A 305 -4.25 -16.61 0.46
CA SER A 305 -4.02 -15.20 0.75
C SER A 305 -4.63 -14.25 -0.29
N LYS A 306 -4.70 -14.65 -1.56
CA LYS A 306 -5.38 -13.88 -2.63
C LYS A 306 -6.88 -13.79 -2.39
N ASN A 307 -7.51 -14.90 -2.03
CA ASN A 307 -8.94 -14.93 -1.71
C ASN A 307 -9.24 -14.11 -0.45
N ILE A 308 -8.39 -14.22 0.58
CA ILE A 308 -8.50 -13.41 1.80
C ILE A 308 -8.39 -11.93 1.47
N LEU A 309 -7.39 -11.52 0.67
CA LEU A 309 -7.24 -10.13 0.27
C LEU A 309 -8.40 -9.63 -0.57
N ARG A 310 -8.87 -10.42 -1.54
CA ARG A 310 -10.03 -10.08 -2.37
C ARG A 310 -11.28 -9.87 -1.51
N GLN A 311 -11.53 -10.77 -0.56
CA GLN A 311 -12.62 -10.62 0.41
C GLN A 311 -12.46 -9.34 1.24
N ARG A 312 -11.26 -9.07 1.75
CA ARG A 312 -10.97 -7.82 2.50
C ARG A 312 -11.16 -6.57 1.66
N VAL A 313 -10.79 -6.57 0.39
CA VAL A 313 -11.04 -5.45 -0.53
C VAL A 313 -12.54 -5.19 -0.68
N TYR A 314 -13.34 -6.25 -0.84
CA TYR A 314 -14.80 -6.14 -0.96
C TYR A 314 -15.44 -5.67 0.34
N CYS A 315 -15.08 -6.26 1.47
CA CYS A 315 -15.55 -5.84 2.78
C CYS A 315 -15.16 -4.38 3.07
N ALA A 316 -13.92 -3.98 2.74
CA ALA A 316 -13.50 -2.60 2.88
C ALA A 316 -14.35 -1.66 2.02
N MET A 317 -14.71 -1.99 0.78
CA MET A 317 -15.59 -1.07 0.04
C MET A 317 -17.02 -1.07 0.59
N LEU A 318 -17.56 -2.23 0.98
CA LEU A 318 -18.90 -2.34 1.56
C LEU A 318 -19.03 -1.59 2.89
N ASP A 319 -17.99 -1.61 3.72
CA ASP A 319 -17.92 -0.88 4.98
C ASP A 319 -18.02 0.64 4.80
N TYR A 320 -17.54 1.19 3.67
CA TYR A 320 -17.74 2.60 3.37
C TYR A 320 -19.23 2.93 3.13
N PHE A 321 -19.94 2.07 2.39
CA PHE A 321 -21.36 2.24 2.08
C PHE A 321 -22.30 1.88 3.24
N SER A 322 -21.77 1.47 4.40
CA SER A 322 -22.60 1.19 5.58
C SER A 322 -23.10 2.45 6.30
N VAL A 323 -22.68 3.64 5.88
CA VAL A 323 -23.09 4.94 6.42
C VAL A 323 -24.02 5.63 5.44
N ALA A 324 -24.91 6.49 5.96
CA ALA A 324 -25.76 7.35 5.14
C ALA A 324 -24.92 8.16 4.13
N ALA A 325 -25.47 8.40 2.94
CA ALA A 325 -24.80 9.17 1.91
C ALA A 325 -24.42 10.56 2.44
N GLN A 326 -23.13 10.91 2.35
CA GLN A 326 -22.61 12.22 2.76
C GLN A 326 -22.34 13.08 1.53
N THR A 327 -22.35 14.40 1.71
CA THR A 327 -22.02 15.36 0.65
C THR A 327 -20.51 15.58 0.55
N PRO A 328 -19.94 15.75 -0.66
CA PRO A 328 -18.52 16.07 -0.80
C PRO A 328 -18.15 17.42 -0.18
N THR A 329 -17.18 17.41 0.73
CA THR A 329 -16.63 18.61 1.40
C THR A 329 -15.29 19.08 0.80
N GLN A 330 -14.77 18.35 -0.18
CA GLN A 330 -13.46 18.57 -0.78
C GLN A 330 -13.42 19.76 -1.75
N ASN A 331 -12.21 20.22 -2.07
CA ASN A 331 -12.02 21.18 -3.16
C ASN A 331 -12.26 20.54 -4.54
N SER A 332 -12.52 21.36 -5.57
CA SER A 332 -12.86 20.87 -6.92
C SER A 332 -11.78 19.99 -7.55
N ALA A 333 -10.50 20.31 -7.36
CA ALA A 333 -9.39 19.55 -7.95
C ALA A 333 -9.23 18.17 -7.29
N GLN A 334 -9.31 18.11 -5.97
CA GLN A 334 -9.28 16.89 -5.17
C GLN A 334 -10.49 16.02 -5.49
N LEU A 335 -11.69 16.58 -5.51
CA LEU A 335 -12.91 15.84 -5.85
C LEU A 335 -12.82 15.21 -7.26
N LYS A 336 -12.29 15.94 -8.24
CA LYS A 336 -12.08 15.40 -9.59
C LYS A 336 -11.12 14.21 -9.59
N ASN A 337 -10.06 14.26 -8.77
CA ASN A 337 -9.13 13.14 -8.63
C ASN A 337 -9.76 11.95 -7.91
N ASP A 338 -10.55 12.19 -6.87
CA ASP A 338 -11.26 11.16 -6.13
C ASP A 338 -12.27 10.40 -7.00
N ILE A 339 -13.03 11.13 -7.84
CA ILE A 339 -13.95 10.54 -8.82
C ILE A 339 -13.18 9.69 -9.84
N ARG A 340 -12.00 10.13 -10.29
CA ARG A 340 -11.16 9.32 -11.19
C ARG A 340 -10.73 8.01 -10.53
N TRP A 341 -10.33 8.05 -9.26
CA TRP A 341 -9.97 6.83 -8.52
C TRP A 341 -11.16 5.90 -8.32
N LEU A 342 -12.34 6.44 -8.04
CA LEU A 342 -13.60 5.68 -7.98
C LEU A 342 -13.90 4.96 -9.30
N ILE A 343 -13.87 5.67 -10.42
CA ILE A 343 -14.10 5.09 -11.75
C ILE A 343 -13.06 4.02 -12.08
N THR A 344 -11.79 4.30 -11.79
CA THR A 344 -10.68 3.35 -12.02
C THR A 344 -10.89 2.09 -11.21
N PHE A 345 -11.16 2.22 -9.91
CA PHE A 345 -11.43 1.09 -9.03
C PHE A 345 -12.65 0.29 -9.48
N TRP A 346 -13.73 0.95 -9.89
CA TRP A 346 -14.92 0.29 -10.44
C TRP A 346 -14.60 -0.55 -11.67
N ASN A 347 -13.82 -0.02 -12.61
CA ASN A 347 -13.43 -0.76 -13.81
C ASN A 347 -12.57 -1.99 -13.46
N THR A 348 -11.62 -1.83 -12.53
CA THR A 348 -10.78 -2.93 -12.02
C THR A 348 -11.65 -4.00 -11.35
N LEU A 349 -12.60 -3.59 -10.51
CA LEU A 349 -13.56 -4.47 -9.84
C LEU A 349 -14.41 -5.25 -10.84
N PHE A 350 -14.96 -4.55 -11.85
CA PHE A 350 -15.79 -5.17 -12.88
C PHE A 350 -14.99 -6.19 -13.70
N SER A 351 -13.72 -5.90 -13.97
CA SER A 351 -12.83 -6.83 -14.67
C SER A 351 -12.44 -8.04 -13.82
N ASP A 352 -12.53 -7.96 -12.48
CA ASP A 352 -12.12 -9.03 -11.55
C ASP A 352 -12.86 -10.35 -11.81
N VAL A 353 -14.12 -10.27 -12.24
CA VAL A 353 -14.93 -11.46 -12.61
C VAL A 353 -14.22 -12.32 -13.66
N LYS A 354 -13.48 -11.71 -14.60
CA LYS A 354 -12.73 -12.44 -15.63
C LYS A 354 -11.50 -13.14 -15.02
N TYR A 355 -10.82 -12.48 -14.09
CA TYR A 355 -9.65 -13.02 -13.41
C TYR A 355 -10.04 -14.18 -12.48
N ILE A 356 -11.12 -14.04 -11.71
CA ILE A 356 -11.66 -15.13 -10.88
C ILE A 356 -11.99 -16.35 -11.76
N LYS A 357 -12.69 -16.16 -12.89
CA LYS A 357 -12.99 -17.26 -13.80
C LYS A 357 -11.70 -17.95 -14.28
N LYS A 358 -10.71 -17.17 -14.71
CA LYS A 358 -9.42 -17.69 -15.16
C LYS A 358 -8.69 -18.47 -14.06
N GLU A 359 -8.68 -17.96 -12.83
CA GLU A 359 -8.10 -18.62 -11.66
C GLU A 359 -8.79 -19.95 -11.34
N VAL A 360 -10.13 -19.99 -11.35
CA VAL A 360 -10.92 -21.21 -11.10
C VAL A 360 -10.66 -22.27 -12.17
N PHE A 361 -10.57 -21.88 -13.45
CA PHE A 361 -10.21 -22.83 -14.50
C PHE A 361 -8.78 -23.35 -14.34
N ALA A 362 -7.83 -22.48 -14.01
CA ALA A 362 -6.44 -22.88 -13.77
C ALA A 362 -6.29 -23.82 -12.55
N SER A 363 -7.10 -23.65 -11.50
CA SER A 363 -7.08 -24.56 -10.35
C SER A 363 -7.64 -25.94 -10.72
N ILE A 364 -8.71 -25.99 -11.52
CA ILE A 364 -9.28 -27.27 -12.00
C ILE A 364 -8.27 -27.99 -12.90
N ASP A 365 -7.59 -27.28 -13.80
CA ASP A 365 -6.55 -27.88 -14.66
C ASP A 365 -5.37 -28.42 -13.84
N ASN A 366 -4.99 -27.73 -12.76
CA ASN A 366 -3.95 -28.21 -11.84
C ASN A 366 -4.39 -29.44 -11.03
N GLU A 367 -5.65 -29.49 -10.57
CA GLU A 367 -6.22 -30.67 -9.89
C GLU A 367 -6.30 -31.87 -10.85
N LEU A 368 -6.77 -31.67 -12.09
CA LEU A 368 -6.80 -32.72 -13.12
C LEU A 368 -5.39 -33.21 -13.49
N ASN A 369 -4.39 -32.32 -13.53
CA ASN A 369 -2.99 -32.70 -13.71
C ASN A 369 -2.44 -33.49 -12.50
N LEU A 370 -2.87 -33.17 -11.28
CA LEU A 370 -2.47 -33.91 -10.08
C LEU A 370 -3.14 -35.29 -10.01
N GLU A 371 -4.42 -35.37 -10.38
CA GLU A 371 -5.16 -36.63 -10.47
C GLU A 371 -4.60 -37.54 -11.56
N SER A 372 -4.23 -36.99 -12.73
CA SER A 372 -3.57 -37.75 -13.80
C SER A 372 -2.16 -38.20 -13.40
N LEU A 373 -1.39 -37.39 -12.68
CA LEU A 373 -0.10 -37.82 -12.10
C LEU A 373 -0.28 -38.89 -11.02
N GLN A 374 -1.31 -38.79 -10.16
CA GLN A 374 -1.66 -39.84 -9.21
C GLN A 374 -2.11 -41.13 -9.92
N GLN A 375 -2.85 -41.04 -11.02
CA GLN A 375 -3.21 -42.19 -11.85
C GLN A 375 -1.99 -42.82 -12.54
N ILE A 376 -1.00 -42.03 -12.98
CA ILE A 376 0.25 -42.53 -13.55
C ILE A 376 1.10 -43.23 -12.48
N LEU A 377 1.16 -42.68 -11.26
CA LEU A 377 1.88 -43.29 -10.13
C LEU A 377 1.19 -44.58 -9.64
N ASN A 378 -0.15 -44.61 -9.62
CA ASN A 378 -0.95 -45.79 -9.29
C ASN A 378 -0.99 -46.82 -10.43
N GLY A 379 -0.69 -46.43 -11.67
CA GLY A 379 -0.66 -47.28 -12.86
C GLY A 379 0.47 -48.32 -12.90
N ASN A 380 1.39 -48.30 -11.92
CA ASN A 380 2.43 -49.32 -11.75
C ASN A 380 1.96 -50.58 -10.99
N TYR A 381 0.68 -50.66 -10.59
CA TYR A 381 0.05 -51.91 -10.17
C TYR A 381 -1.09 -52.25 -11.13
N LYS A 382 -0.77 -53.03 -12.17
CA LYS A 382 -1.80 -53.64 -13.03
C LYS A 382 -2.62 -54.64 -12.21
N SER A 383 -3.94 -54.55 -12.32
CA SER A 383 -4.78 -55.73 -12.49
C SER A 383 -5.83 -55.43 -13.56
N GLU A 384 -5.91 -56.34 -14.52
CA GLU A 384 -6.80 -56.33 -15.66
C GLU A 384 -8.27 -56.35 -15.22
N THR A 385 -9.14 -55.61 -15.90
CA THR A 385 -10.45 -56.11 -16.35
C THR A 385 -11.14 -55.11 -17.27
N THR A 386 -11.44 -55.59 -18.47
CA THR A 386 -12.34 -55.01 -19.47
C THR A 386 -13.77 -54.84 -18.94
N TYR A 387 -14.45 -53.73 -19.25
CA TYR A 387 -15.62 -53.66 -20.15
C TYR A 387 -16.44 -52.35 -20.04
N ASN A 388 -16.73 -51.80 -21.23
CA ASN A 388 -17.94 -51.09 -21.68
C ASN A 388 -18.17 -49.60 -21.40
N ARG A 389 -17.98 -48.86 -22.50
CA ARG A 389 -18.62 -47.62 -22.93
C ARG A 389 -20.15 -47.77 -22.99
N ALA A 390 -20.88 -46.95 -22.23
CA ALA A 390 -22.21 -46.45 -22.60
C ALA A 390 -22.58 -45.21 -21.74
N ASP A 391 -22.86 -44.13 -22.47
CA ASP A 391 -23.76 -43.01 -22.19
C ASP A 391 -24.45 -42.93 -20.81
N MET A 392 -24.19 -41.86 -20.06
CA MET A 392 -25.21 -41.31 -19.14
C MET A 392 -24.97 -39.80 -18.90
N GLN A 393 -25.74 -39.00 -19.63
CA GLN A 393 -25.99 -37.60 -19.30
C GLN A 393 -26.74 -37.53 -17.96
N THR A 394 -26.15 -36.91 -16.92
CA THR A 394 -26.92 -36.50 -15.73
C THR A 394 -26.50 -35.11 -15.26
N ARG A 395 -27.36 -34.13 -15.55
CA ARG A 395 -27.24 -32.69 -15.23
C ARG A 395 -27.46 -32.35 -13.73
N HIS A 396 -27.09 -33.19 -12.78
CA HIS A 396 -27.47 -32.97 -11.36
C HIS A 396 -26.38 -33.20 -10.28
N ALA A 397 -25.10 -33.27 -10.63
CA ALA A 397 -24.02 -33.45 -9.63
C ALA A 397 -23.49 -32.13 -9.03
N LEU A 398 -24.36 -31.18 -8.69
CA LEU A 398 -23.95 -29.89 -8.11
C LEU A 398 -24.79 -29.48 -6.91
N THR A 399 -25.05 -30.44 -6.01
CA THR A 399 -25.32 -30.15 -4.61
C THR A 399 -24.85 -31.37 -3.82
N THR A 400 -23.74 -31.29 -3.09
CA THR A 400 -23.67 -31.59 -1.64
C THR A 400 -22.22 -31.43 -1.12
N SER A 401 -22.11 -30.67 -0.04
CA SER A 401 -21.05 -30.60 0.98
C SER A 401 -19.83 -29.69 0.76
N GLY A 402 -19.60 -28.81 1.75
CA GLY A 402 -18.29 -28.22 2.05
C GLY A 402 -18.20 -26.70 1.91
N TYR A 403 -18.78 -25.95 2.87
CA TYR A 403 -18.44 -24.57 3.25
C TYR A 403 -17.76 -23.66 2.20
N ASN A 404 -18.54 -22.97 1.37
CA ASN A 404 -18.06 -21.82 0.59
C ASN A 404 -19.17 -20.77 0.46
N TRP A 405 -19.20 -19.80 1.37
CA TRP A 405 -20.06 -18.61 1.23
C TRP A 405 -19.41 -17.60 0.27
N VAL A 406 -19.35 -17.95 -1.01
CA VAL A 406 -19.16 -16.96 -2.08
C VAL A 406 -20.54 -16.58 -2.58
N THR A 407 -21.08 -15.49 -2.05
CA THR A 407 -22.25 -14.85 -2.64
C THR A 407 -21.85 -14.28 -4.00
N LEU A 408 -22.04 -15.09 -5.04
CA LEU A 408 -22.13 -14.62 -6.43
C LEU A 408 -23.33 -13.67 -6.49
N VAL A 409 -23.06 -12.36 -6.44
CA VAL A 409 -24.06 -11.37 -6.86
C VAL A 409 -24.33 -11.65 -8.33
N ALA A 410 -25.49 -12.25 -8.60
CA ALA A 410 -25.95 -12.57 -9.93
C ALA A 410 -26.07 -11.28 -10.75
N ALA A 411 -25.06 -11.03 -11.58
CA ALA A 411 -25.18 -10.12 -12.71
C ALA A 411 -26.10 -10.77 -13.75
N GLN A 412 -27.41 -10.70 -13.54
CA GLN A 412 -28.41 -11.03 -14.55
C GLN A 412 -28.93 -9.74 -15.16
N GLY A 413 -28.14 -9.18 -16.07
CA GLY A 413 -28.60 -8.14 -16.97
C GLY A 413 -29.60 -8.73 -17.95
N ARG A 414 -30.90 -8.51 -17.71
CA ARG A 414 -31.87 -8.40 -18.79
C ARG A 414 -32.11 -6.92 -19.03
N ALA A 415 -31.53 -6.40 -20.10
CA ALA A 415 -31.92 -5.12 -20.66
C ALA A 415 -33.37 -5.24 -21.17
N THR A 416 -34.34 -4.73 -20.41
CA THR A 416 -35.68 -4.45 -20.90
C THR A 416 -35.77 -2.96 -21.22
N LEU A 417 -36.07 -2.67 -22.48
CA LEU A 417 -36.39 -1.34 -23.01
C LEU A 417 -37.28 -0.54 -22.04
N LEU A 418 -36.82 0.66 -21.70
CA LEU A 418 -37.64 1.70 -21.07
C LEU A 418 -38.71 2.15 -22.08
N GLN A 419 -39.95 1.70 -21.89
CA GLN A 419 -41.11 2.29 -22.54
C GLN A 419 -41.32 3.71 -22.00
N LYS A 420 -41.32 4.66 -22.94
CA LYS A 420 -41.54 6.09 -22.75
C LYS A 420 -43.03 6.28 -22.44
N ASN A 421 -43.40 6.47 -21.17
CA ASN A 421 -44.78 6.83 -20.83
C ASN A 421 -45.06 8.26 -21.29
N ALA A 422 -45.95 8.37 -22.27
CA ALA A 422 -46.55 9.61 -22.72
C ALA A 422 -47.46 10.17 -21.62
N LEU A 423 -47.30 11.45 -21.34
CA LEU A 423 -48.29 12.28 -20.67
C LEU A 423 -49.55 12.34 -21.55
N SER A 424 -50.69 11.89 -21.03
CA SER A 424 -52.00 12.27 -21.56
C SER A 424 -52.72 13.15 -20.55
N ALA A 425 -53.10 14.34 -21.00
CA ALA A 425 -54.01 15.25 -20.33
C ALA A 425 -55.38 14.60 -20.11
N GLY A 426 -56.00 14.98 -18.99
CA GLY A 426 -57.37 14.66 -18.58
C GLY A 426 -57.66 15.39 -17.29
#